data_AF-A0A940CCZ5-F1
#
_entry.id   AF-A0A940CCZ5-F1
#
_cell.length_a   1.000
_cell.length_b   1.000
_cell.length_c   1.000
_cell.angle_alpha   90.00
_cell.angle_beta   90.00
_cell.angle_gamma   90.00
#
_symmetry.space_group_name_H-M   'P 1'
#
loop_
_entity.id
_entity.type
_entity.pdbx_description
1 polymer ?
#
loop_
_entity_poly.entity_id
_entity_poly.type
_entity_poly.pdbx_seq_one_letter_code
_entity_poly.pdbx_strand_id
1 'polypeptide(L)' 'MRTRIKQLFRNTAEYASKDVEVCAWVRTNRSQAQFGFLNINDGSFFENLQVVYE' A
#
# COMPACT_ATOMS: atom_id res chain seq x y z
N MET A 1 7.37 -12.88 -3.86
CA MET A 1 6.29 -12.98 -4.88
C MET A 1 5.55 -11.66 -4.83
N ARG A 2 5.56 -10.87 -5.90
CA ARG A 2 5.05 -9.49 -5.89
C ARG A 2 3.52 -9.46 -5.98
N THR A 3 2.86 -8.84 -5.00
CA THR A 3 1.42 -8.58 -5.01
C THR A 3 1.14 -7.22 -5.65
N ARG A 4 0.14 -7.15 -6.53
CA ARG A 4 -0.29 -5.87 -7.14
C ARG A 4 -1.32 -5.18 -6.25
N ILE A 5 -1.34 -3.85 -6.26
CA ILE A 5 -2.32 -3.06 -5.49
C ILE A 5 -3.76 -3.42 -5.88
N LYS A 6 -4.04 -3.66 -7.16
CA LYS A 6 -5.35 -4.14 -7.63
C LYS A 6 -5.83 -5.42 -6.95
N GLN A 7 -4.91 -6.34 -6.61
CA GLN A 7 -5.26 -7.60 -5.94
C GLN A 7 -5.60 -7.37 -4.47
N LEU A 8 -4.86 -6.48 -3.81
CA LEU A 8 -5.13 -6.10 -2.41
C LEU A 8 -6.53 -5.47 -2.25
N PHE A 9 -6.96 -4.65 -3.21
CA PHE A 9 -8.31 -4.06 -3.21
C PHE A 9 -9.42 -5.07 -3.53
N ARG A 10 -9.15 -6.09 -4.36
CA ARG A 10 -10.16 -7.09 -4.75
C ARG A 10 -10.31 -8.21 -3.72
N ASN A 11 -9.22 -8.58 -3.04
CA ASN A 11 -9.16 -9.74 -2.17
C ASN A 11 -8.70 -9.34 -0.75
N THR A 12 -9.15 -8.18 -0.25
CA THR A 12 -8.66 -7.60 1.02
C THR A 12 -8.70 -8.57 2.19
N ALA A 13 -9.77 -9.36 2.34
CA ALA A 13 -9.90 -10.34 3.43
C ALA A 13 -8.86 -11.47 3.35
N GLU A 14 -8.42 -11.85 2.14
CA GLU A 14 -7.42 -12.91 1.95
C GLU A 14 -6.01 -12.48 2.36
N TYR A 15 -5.73 -11.17 2.29
CA TYR A 15 -4.43 -10.58 2.62
C TYR A 15 -4.37 -9.98 4.03
N ALA A 16 -5.48 -10.01 4.77
CA ALA A 16 -5.52 -9.56 6.15
C ALA A 16 -4.52 -10.36 7.00
N SER A 17 -3.75 -9.65 7.82
CA SER A 17 -2.73 -10.22 8.72
C SER A 17 -1.65 -11.07 8.04
N LYS A 18 -1.42 -10.88 6.73
CA LYS A 18 -0.34 -11.53 6.00
C LYS A 18 0.72 -10.51 5.57
N ASP A 19 1.97 -10.94 5.61
CA ASP A 19 3.06 -10.17 5.03
C ASP A 19 2.95 -10.22 3.50
N VAL A 20 2.95 -9.04 2.88
CA VAL A 20 2.87 -8.89 1.43
C VAL A 20 3.98 -7.98 0.93
N GLU A 21 4.54 -8.35 -0.22
CA GLU A 21 5.55 -7.55 -0.90
C GLU A 21 4.91 -6.81 -2.08
N VAL A 22 5.02 -5.48 -2.10
CA VAL A 22 4.50 -4.62 -3.17
C VAL A 22 5.63 -3.72 -3.66
N CYS A 23 5.77 -3.58 -4.99
CA CYS A 23 6.61 -2.54 -5.58
C CYS A 23 5.72 -1.47 -6.19
N ALA A 24 5.89 -0.22 -5.77
CA ALA A 24 5.07 0.91 -6.14
C ALA A 24 5.89 2.21 -6.05
N TRP A 25 5.36 3.29 -6.63
CA TRP A 25 5.91 4.62 -6.49
C TRP A 25 5.18 5.39 -5.39
N VAL A 26 5.94 6.12 -4.57
CA VAL A 26 5.37 7.05 -3.58
C VAL A 26 4.76 8.25 -4.32
N ARG A 27 3.48 8.50 -4.07
CA ARG A 27 2.73 9.65 -4.60
C ARG A 27 2.74 10.82 -3.63
N THR A 28 2.64 10.53 -2.34
CA THR A 28 2.68 11.53 -1.26
C THR A 28 3.24 10.87 -0.01
N ASN A 29 4.07 11.62 0.72
CA ASN A 29 4.51 11.26 2.06
C ASN A 29 4.03 12.33 3.06
N ARG A 30 3.30 11.92 4.09
CA ARG A 30 2.89 12.77 5.22
C ARG A 30 3.47 12.17 6.50
N SER A 31 4.65 12.64 6.90
CA SER A 31 5.27 12.27 8.16
C SER A 31 4.69 13.07 9.32
N GLN A 32 4.58 12.42 10.48
CA GLN A 32 4.29 13.03 11.78
C GLN A 32 5.39 12.61 12.76
N ALA A 33 5.31 13.04 14.02
CA ALA A 33 6.38 12.84 15.00
C ALA A 33 6.66 11.36 15.35
N GLN A 34 5.63 10.50 15.31
CA GLN A 34 5.74 9.09 15.73
C GLN A 34 5.33 8.08 14.65
N PHE A 35 4.70 8.55 13.57
CA PHE A 35 4.27 7.72 12.46
C PHE A 35 4.08 8.59 11.22
N GLY A 36 3.98 7.96 10.06
CA GLY A 36 3.69 8.63 8.79
C GLY A 36 2.76 7.84 7.91
N PHE A 37 2.27 8.52 6.87
CA PHE A 37 1.42 7.95 5.84
C PHE A 37 2.09 8.10 4.48
N LEU A 38 2.33 6.97 3.81
CA LEU A 38 2.67 6.95 2.39
C LEU A 38 1.41 6.62 1.59
N ASN A 39 1.08 7.44 0.60
CA ASN A 39 0.21 7.03 -0.48
C ASN A 39 1.07 6.48 -1.61
N ILE A 40 0.90 5.21 -1.95
CA ILE A 40 1.66 4.51 -3.00
C ILE A 40 0.75 4.01 -4.12
N ASN A 41 1.29 3.96 -5.34
CA ASN A 41 0.57 3.45 -6.51
C ASN A 41 1.52 2.67 -7.44
N ASP A 42 1.07 1.55 -7.99
CA ASP A 42 1.84 0.68 -8.90
C ASP A 42 1.30 0.67 -10.34
N GLY A 43 0.32 1.53 -10.64
CA GLY A 43 -0.38 1.64 -11.93
C GLY A 43 -1.44 0.57 -12.17
N SER A 44 -1.59 -0.41 -11.28
CA SER A 44 -2.54 -1.51 -11.48
C SER A 44 -3.99 -1.16 -11.08
N PHE A 45 -4.17 -0.12 -10.27
CA PHE A 45 -5.48 0.31 -9.76
C PHE A 45 -5.57 1.83 -9.66
N PHE A 46 -6.80 2.35 -9.74
CA PHE A 46 -7.05 3.79 -9.71
C PHE A 46 -6.77 4.38 -8.32
N GLU A 47 -7.27 3.74 -7.27
CA GLU A 47 -7.06 4.17 -5.88
C GLU A 47 -5.62 3.90 -5.42
N ASN A 48 -5.09 4.83 -4.62
CA ASN A 48 -3.78 4.67 -4.00
C ASN A 48 -3.89 3.77 -2.77
N LEU A 49 -2.86 2.96 -2.53
CA LEU A 49 -2.72 2.20 -1.29
C LEU A 49 -2.07 3.10 -0.23
N GLN A 50 -2.69 3.19 0.96
CA GLN A 50 -2.12 3.90 2.09
C GLN A 50 -1.28 2.94 2.94
N VAL A 51 -0.02 3.28 3.18
CA VAL A 51 0.89 2.58 4.09
C VAL A 51 1.12 3.47 5.31
N VAL A 52 0.90 2.91 6.50
CA VAL A 52 1.25 3.55 7.77
C VAL A 52 2.59 2.99 8.21
N TYR A 53 3.51 3.86 8.60
CA TYR A 53 4.83 3.47 9.09
C TYR A 53 5.17 4.28 10.35
N GLU A 54 6.09 3.79 11.18
CA GLU A 54 6.62 4.49 12.36
C GLU A 54 7.80 5.39 11.98
#